data_AF-A0AAX2UPD0-F1
#
_entry.id   AF-A0AAX2UPD0-F1
#
_cell.length_a   1.000
_cell.length_b   1.000
_cell.length_c   1.000
_cell.angle_alpha   90.00
_cell.angle_beta   90.00
_cell.angle_gamma   90.00
#
_symmetry.space_group_name_H-M   'P 1'
#
loop_
_entity.id
_entity.type
_entity.pdbx_description
1 polymer ?
#
loop_
_entity_poly.entity_id
_entity_poly.type
_entity_poly.pdbx_seq_one_letter_code
_entity_poly.pdbx_strand_id
1 'polypeptide(L)'
;MITLENLCGKRNFPEELHQFAIWDMDADNVAPIHLSGFFYRAKFLVSREAAKAAAEAIARDISNANHQGFVHNDRFENYRIASTPMLLGDLRQGLQKLELADRRCVFFSLIMGWSLERVSELTWPEVKSISSIISDAAWDVLESLPRHLRSDLVFWRDTGNGVAQLADIRFRVEMAFGCDYDKLRSKFASMVFIDPELAAQEVRQHFGVQEI
;
A
#
# COMPACT_ATOMS: atom_id res chain seq x y z
N MET A 1 14.87 -5.20 -17.33
CA MET A 1 13.85 -4.16 -17.10
C MET A 1 12.68 -4.48 -18.00
N ILE A 2 11.58 -4.97 -17.42
CA ILE A 2 10.39 -5.39 -18.17
C ILE A 2 9.31 -4.36 -17.85
N THR A 3 8.91 -3.56 -18.84
CA THR A 3 7.85 -2.57 -18.66
C THR A 3 6.48 -3.23 -18.58
N LEU A 4 5.49 -2.55 -17.97
CA LEU A 4 4.12 -3.05 -17.93
C LEU A 4 3.49 -3.24 -19.32
N GLU A 5 3.85 -2.40 -20.29
CA GLU A 5 3.43 -2.59 -21.68
C GLU A 5 3.82 -3.97 -22.22
N ASN A 6 5.08 -4.36 -21.99
CA ASN A 6 5.62 -5.61 -22.47
C ASN A 6 5.14 -6.80 -21.62
N LEU A 7 4.98 -6.61 -20.31
CA LEU A 7 4.56 -7.66 -19.40
C LEU A 7 3.09 -8.06 -19.61
N CYS A 8 2.20 -7.07 -19.57
CA CYS A 8 0.75 -7.31 -19.62
C CYS A 8 0.21 -7.39 -21.05
N GLY A 9 1.00 -6.91 -22.02
CA GLY A 9 0.56 -6.68 -23.39
C GLY A 9 -0.50 -5.58 -23.42
N LYS A 10 -0.08 -4.32 -23.51
CA LYS A 10 -0.97 -3.13 -23.51
C LYS A 10 -2.20 -3.25 -24.42
N ARG A 11 -2.07 -3.93 -25.56
CA ARG A 11 -3.16 -4.21 -26.52
C ARG A 11 -4.26 -5.15 -26.01
N ASN A 12 -4.03 -5.85 -24.91
CA ASN A 12 -5.03 -6.68 -24.22
C ASN A 12 -6.04 -5.85 -23.42
N PHE A 13 -5.83 -4.53 -23.31
CA PHE A 13 -6.65 -3.59 -22.57
C PHE A 13 -7.35 -2.60 -23.51
N PRO A 14 -8.50 -2.02 -23.10
CA PRO A 14 -9.20 -1.00 -23.88
C PRO A 14 -8.27 0.13 -24.33
N GLU A 15 -8.42 0.58 -25.58
CA GLU A 15 -7.55 1.58 -26.21
C GLU A 15 -7.55 2.90 -25.43
N GLU A 16 -8.67 3.26 -24.80
CA GLU A 16 -8.79 4.46 -23.98
C GLU A 16 -7.81 4.49 -22.80
N LEU A 17 -7.37 3.31 -22.34
CA LEU A 17 -6.43 3.17 -21.23
C LEU A 17 -4.97 3.31 -21.67
N HIS A 18 -4.68 3.30 -22.97
CA HIS A 18 -3.30 3.27 -23.49
C HIS A 18 -2.52 4.57 -23.22
N GLN A 19 -3.24 5.65 -22.91
CA GLN A 19 -2.69 6.97 -22.60
C GLN A 19 -2.04 7.09 -21.21
N PHE A 20 -2.20 6.10 -20.32
CA PHE A 20 -1.67 6.17 -18.97
C PHE A 20 -0.16 5.88 -18.90
N ALA A 21 0.61 6.71 -18.20
CA ALA A 21 2.05 6.54 -18.02
C ALA A 21 2.46 5.25 -17.27
N ILE A 22 1.48 4.52 -16.69
CA ILE A 22 1.75 3.25 -16.00
C ILE A 22 2.33 2.18 -16.94
N TRP A 23 2.03 2.25 -18.24
CA TRP A 23 2.53 1.32 -19.24
C TRP A 23 4.05 1.37 -19.41
N ASP A 24 4.65 2.54 -19.18
CA ASP A 24 6.08 2.79 -19.32
C ASP A 24 6.86 2.44 -18.04
N MET A 25 6.16 2.15 -16.93
CA MET A 25 6.79 1.79 -15.67
C MET A 25 7.43 0.41 -15.72
N ASP A 26 8.60 0.28 -15.08
CA ASP A 26 9.25 -1.00 -14.84
C ASP A 26 8.46 -1.83 -13.83
N ALA A 27 8.16 -3.09 -14.18
CA ALA A 27 7.30 -3.98 -13.40
C ALA A 27 7.82 -4.22 -11.97
N ASP A 28 9.14 -4.18 -11.77
CA ASP A 28 9.79 -4.30 -10.45
C ASP A 28 9.43 -3.12 -9.50
N ASN A 29 9.18 -1.95 -10.08
CA ASN A 29 8.99 -0.69 -9.34
C ASN A 29 7.51 -0.29 -9.18
N VAL A 30 6.59 -1.02 -9.80
CA VAL A 30 5.16 -0.75 -9.64
C VAL A 30 4.74 -1.10 -8.22
N ALA A 31 4.31 -0.08 -7.47
CA ALA A 31 3.67 -0.24 -6.17
C ALA A 31 2.12 -0.24 -6.26
N PRO A 32 1.39 -0.81 -5.28
CA PRO A 32 -0.08 -0.81 -5.22
C PRO A 32 -0.75 0.54 -5.47
N ILE A 33 -0.15 1.61 -4.98
CA ILE A 33 -0.70 2.97 -5.16
C ILE A 33 -0.78 3.40 -6.63
N HIS A 34 0.13 2.92 -7.49
CA HIS A 34 0.10 3.24 -8.91
C HIS A 34 -1.10 2.62 -9.60
N LEU A 35 -1.44 1.35 -9.28
CA LEU A 35 -2.62 0.68 -9.83
C LEU A 35 -3.92 1.30 -9.35
N SER A 36 -3.96 1.82 -8.13
CA SER A 36 -5.10 2.58 -7.64
C SER A 36 -5.24 3.94 -8.32
N GLY A 37 -4.14 4.68 -8.47
CA GLY A 37 -4.13 5.92 -9.25
C GLY A 37 -4.61 5.69 -10.69
N PHE A 38 -4.16 4.60 -11.32
CA PHE A 38 -4.66 4.14 -12.61
C PHE A 38 -6.17 3.86 -12.57
N PHE A 39 -6.67 3.03 -11.66
CA PHE A 39 -8.10 2.72 -11.52
C PHE A 39 -8.97 3.98 -11.39
N TYR A 40 -8.56 4.91 -10.51
CA TYR A 40 -9.33 6.12 -10.24
C TYR A 40 -9.43 7.06 -11.45
N ARG A 41 -8.44 7.07 -12.33
CA ARG A 41 -8.48 7.85 -13.58
C ARG A 41 -9.18 7.07 -14.69
N ALA A 42 -8.90 5.77 -14.81
CA ALA A 42 -9.45 4.89 -15.83
C ALA A 42 -10.99 4.80 -15.77
N LYS A 43 -11.59 4.78 -14.57
CA LYS A 43 -13.06 4.70 -14.40
C LYS A 43 -13.85 5.88 -14.98
N PHE A 44 -13.16 6.97 -15.38
CA PHE A 44 -13.78 8.12 -16.06
C PHE A 44 -13.72 8.01 -17.59
N LEU A 45 -12.83 7.16 -18.10
CA LEU A 45 -12.68 6.88 -19.54
C LEU A 45 -13.43 5.62 -19.95
N VAL A 46 -13.43 4.62 -19.07
CA VAL A 46 -14.15 3.36 -19.22
C VAL A 46 -15.09 3.15 -18.03
N SER A 47 -15.89 2.08 -18.03
CA SER A 47 -16.73 1.76 -16.87
C SER A 47 -15.91 1.44 -15.61
N ARG A 48 -16.52 1.61 -14.42
CA ARG A 48 -15.88 1.27 -13.14
C ARG A 48 -15.43 -0.19 -13.11
N GLU A 49 -16.27 -1.09 -13.61
CA GLU A 49 -16.01 -2.52 -13.68
C GLU A 49 -14.84 -2.82 -14.62
N ALA A 50 -14.78 -2.18 -15.79
CA ALA A 50 -13.68 -2.35 -16.74
C ALA A 50 -12.36 -1.81 -16.18
N ALA A 51 -12.37 -0.63 -15.55
CA ALA A 51 -11.20 -0.07 -14.90
C ALA A 51 -10.69 -0.96 -13.76
N LYS A 52 -11.61 -1.50 -12.95
CA LYS A 52 -11.29 -2.45 -11.88
C LYS A 52 -10.67 -3.73 -12.44
N ALA A 53 -11.28 -4.32 -13.46
CA ALA A 53 -10.78 -5.52 -14.10
C ALA A 53 -9.39 -5.31 -14.71
N ALA A 54 -9.15 -4.14 -15.32
CA ALA A 54 -7.85 -3.78 -15.88
C ALA A 54 -6.77 -3.69 -14.79
N ALA A 55 -7.02 -2.96 -13.70
CA ALA A 55 -6.07 -2.83 -12.60
C ALA A 55 -5.74 -4.18 -11.94
N GLU A 56 -6.75 -5.03 -11.73
CA GLU A 56 -6.55 -6.36 -11.15
C GLU A 56 -5.92 -7.37 -12.12
N ALA A 57 -6.05 -7.17 -13.43
CA ALA A 57 -5.33 -7.96 -14.44
C ALA A 57 -3.83 -7.62 -14.42
N ILE A 58 -3.47 -6.33 -14.41
CA ILE A 58 -2.07 -5.88 -14.31
C ILE A 58 -1.42 -6.46 -13.05
N ALA A 59 -2.07 -6.34 -11.89
CA ALA A 59 -1.55 -6.89 -10.63
C ALA A 59 -1.30 -8.41 -10.70
N ARG A 60 -2.20 -9.14 -11.37
CA ARG A 60 -2.11 -10.59 -11.53
C ARG A 60 -0.95 -10.97 -12.44
N ASP A 61 -0.73 -10.23 -13.52
CA ASP A 61 0.38 -10.47 -14.44
C ASP A 61 1.73 -10.23 -13.75
N ILE A 62 1.84 -9.17 -12.94
CA ILE A 62 3.03 -8.91 -12.12
C ILE A 62 3.25 -10.05 -11.12
N SER A 63 2.20 -10.48 -10.40
CA SER A 63 2.30 -11.58 -9.44
C SER A 63 2.70 -12.91 -10.11
N ASN A 64 2.14 -13.22 -11.28
CA ASN A 64 2.50 -14.41 -12.06
C ASN A 64 3.96 -14.36 -12.52
N ALA A 65 4.42 -13.21 -13.02
CA ALA A 65 5.82 -13.04 -13.43
C ALA A 65 6.80 -13.09 -12.25
N ASN A 66 6.37 -12.64 -11.07
CA ASN A 66 7.14 -12.80 -9.84
C ASN A 66 7.29 -14.28 -9.45
N HIS A 67 6.21 -15.07 -9.51
CA HIS A 67 6.28 -16.51 -9.26
C HIS A 67 7.18 -17.25 -10.27
N GLN A 68 7.30 -16.73 -11.49
CA GLN A 68 8.15 -17.30 -12.54
C GLN A 68 9.60 -16.79 -12.50
N GLY A 69 9.91 -15.81 -11.64
CA GLY A 69 11.24 -15.21 -11.51
C GLY A 69 11.61 -14.22 -12.62
N PHE A 70 10.65 -13.75 -13.42
CA PHE A 70 10.88 -12.72 -14.45
C PHE A 70 10.90 -11.30 -13.90
N VAL A 71 10.19 -11.09 -12.78
CA VAL A 71 10.05 -9.83 -12.05
C VAL A 71 10.29 -10.14 -10.58
N HIS A 72 10.80 -9.18 -9.80
CA HIS A 72 11.06 -9.28 -8.38
C HIS A 72 10.11 -8.31 -7.64
N ASN A 73 8.81 -8.60 -7.72
CA ASN A 73 7.77 -7.76 -7.14
C ASN A 73 6.67 -8.62 -6.50
N ASP A 74 6.80 -8.81 -5.19
CA ASP A 74 5.90 -9.61 -4.36
C ASP A 74 4.68 -8.82 -3.85
N ARG A 75 4.63 -7.51 -4.12
CA ARG A 75 3.65 -6.58 -3.53
C ARG A 75 2.21 -6.79 -4.02
N PHE A 76 2.03 -7.55 -5.11
CA PHE A 76 0.74 -7.79 -5.74
C PHE A 76 0.11 -9.14 -5.43
N GLU A 77 0.73 -9.93 -4.55
CA GLU A 77 0.14 -11.19 -4.12
C GLU A 77 -1.22 -10.94 -3.44
N ASN A 78 -2.29 -11.46 -4.07
CA ASN A 78 -3.69 -11.27 -3.69
C ASN A 78 -4.23 -9.83 -3.79
N TYR A 79 -3.59 -8.95 -4.58
CA TYR A 79 -4.06 -7.57 -4.78
C TYR A 79 -5.49 -7.51 -5.37
N ARG A 80 -6.32 -6.60 -4.83
CA ARG A 80 -7.68 -6.29 -5.31
C ARG A 80 -8.01 -4.82 -5.16
N ILE A 81 -8.83 -4.29 -6.07
CA ILE A 81 -9.44 -2.96 -5.91
C ILE A 81 -10.62 -3.09 -4.95
N ALA A 82 -10.57 -2.42 -3.80
CA ALA A 82 -11.65 -2.49 -2.83
C ALA A 82 -12.95 -1.87 -3.37
N SER A 83 -14.07 -2.51 -3.03
CA SER A 83 -15.41 -2.05 -3.42
C SER A 83 -15.79 -0.73 -2.75
N THR A 84 -15.30 -0.51 -1.53
CA THR A 84 -15.43 0.72 -0.77
C THR A 84 -14.01 1.15 -0.38
N PRO A 85 -13.50 2.27 -0.91
CA PRO A 85 -12.16 2.71 -0.57
C PRO A 85 -12.10 3.10 0.89
N MET A 86 -10.95 2.85 1.50
CA MET A 86 -10.62 3.45 2.78
C MET A 86 -10.45 4.95 2.59
N LEU A 87 -10.89 5.75 3.56
CA LEU A 87 -10.54 7.16 3.64
C LEU A 87 -9.33 7.33 4.56
N LEU A 88 -8.58 8.42 4.37
CA LEU A 88 -7.44 8.74 5.25
C LEU A 88 -7.87 8.86 6.73
N GLY A 89 -9.08 9.39 6.98
CA GLY A 89 -9.68 9.46 8.31
C GLY A 89 -9.86 8.10 8.96
N ASP A 90 -10.34 7.09 8.21
CA ASP A 90 -10.52 5.73 8.70
C ASP A 90 -9.17 5.08 9.05
N LEU A 91 -8.15 5.32 8.20
CA LEU A 91 -6.80 4.82 8.45
C LEU A 91 -6.23 5.42 9.72
N ARG A 92 -6.34 6.74 9.87
CA ARG A 92 -5.88 7.46 11.06
C ARG A 92 -6.55 6.91 12.32
N GLN A 93 -7.87 6.76 12.31
CA GLN A 93 -8.63 6.25 13.45
C GLN A 93 -8.23 4.82 13.82
N GLY A 94 -8.07 3.92 12.84
CA GLY A 94 -7.65 2.55 13.11
C GLY A 94 -6.22 2.47 13.65
N LEU A 95 -5.28 3.20 13.02
CA LEU A 95 -3.89 3.28 13.47
C LEU A 95 -3.77 3.86 14.90
N GLN A 96 -4.62 4.83 15.27
CA GLN A 96 -4.62 5.44 16.60
C GLN A 96 -4.97 4.47 17.73
N LYS A 97 -5.72 3.40 17.44
CA LYS A 97 -6.05 2.35 18.42
C LYS A 97 -4.89 1.39 18.70
N LEU A 98 -3.85 1.41 17.87
CA LEU A 98 -2.65 0.60 18.03
C LEU A 98 -1.59 1.35 18.84
N GLU A 99 -0.80 0.59 19.59
CA GLU A 99 0.43 1.09 20.21
C GLU A 99 1.42 1.59 19.16
N LEU A 100 2.35 2.47 19.55
CA LEU A 100 3.25 3.13 18.61
C LEU A 100 4.08 2.16 17.76
N ALA A 101 4.60 1.08 18.36
CA ALA A 101 5.40 0.10 17.64
C ALA A 101 4.57 -0.69 16.61
N ASP A 102 3.39 -1.17 17.01
CA ASP A 102 2.45 -1.86 16.11
C ASP A 102 1.98 -0.92 14.99
N ARG A 103 1.65 0.33 15.32
CA ARG A 103 1.21 1.34 14.37
C ARG A 103 2.23 1.54 13.25
N ARG A 104 3.51 1.68 13.61
CA ARG A 104 4.59 1.87 12.64
C ARG A 104 4.83 0.63 11.80
N CYS A 105 4.80 -0.55 12.41
CA CYS A 105 4.90 -1.83 11.69
C CYS A 105 3.78 -2.00 10.67
N VAL A 106 2.51 -1.80 11.10
CA VAL A 106 1.34 -1.90 10.23
C VAL A 106 1.42 -0.87 9.11
N PHE A 107 1.74 0.38 9.42
CA PHE A 107 1.81 1.42 8.39
C PHE A 107 2.91 1.15 7.36
N PHE A 108 4.10 0.74 7.80
CA PHE A 108 5.17 0.31 6.89
C PHE A 108 4.74 -0.88 6.03
N SER A 109 4.11 -1.89 6.64
CA SER A 109 3.60 -3.07 5.94
C SER A 109 2.57 -2.72 4.87
N LEU A 110 1.69 -1.76 5.16
CA LEU A 110 0.71 -1.24 4.20
C LEU A 110 1.36 -0.46 3.05
N ILE A 111 2.34 0.41 3.33
CA ILE A 111 3.08 1.16 2.29
C ILE A 111 3.83 0.21 1.36
N MET A 112 4.51 -0.78 1.95
CA MET A 112 5.32 -1.74 1.20
C MET A 112 4.46 -2.81 0.51
N GLY A 113 3.20 -2.99 0.93
CA GLY A 113 2.33 -4.06 0.43
C GLY A 113 2.68 -5.45 0.97
N TRP A 114 3.48 -5.54 2.03
CA TRP A 114 3.97 -6.80 2.59
C TRP A 114 3.04 -7.39 3.65
N SER A 115 3.28 -8.66 4.03
CA SER A 115 2.60 -9.29 5.16
C SER A 115 3.10 -8.73 6.50
N LEU A 116 2.27 -8.81 7.54
CA LEU A 116 2.68 -8.41 8.88
C LEU A 116 3.78 -9.32 9.43
N GLU A 117 3.75 -10.61 9.09
CA GLU A 117 4.76 -11.58 9.50
C GLU A 117 6.13 -11.18 8.98
N ARG A 118 6.24 -10.98 7.65
CA ARG A 118 7.47 -10.55 6.99
C ARG A 118 8.02 -9.27 7.62
N VAL A 119 7.16 -8.28 7.83
CA VAL A 119 7.59 -6.98 8.37
C VAL A 119 7.98 -7.08 9.85
N SER A 120 7.30 -7.91 10.63
CA SER A 120 7.62 -8.11 12.05
C SER A 120 8.99 -8.79 12.26
N GLU A 121 9.47 -9.55 11.28
CA GLU A 121 10.76 -10.24 11.27
C GLU A 121 11.86 -9.42 10.59
N LEU A 122 11.52 -8.28 9.99
CA LEU A 122 12.44 -7.47 9.20
C LEU A 122 13.61 -6.98 10.05
N THR A 123 14.82 -7.13 9.51
CA THR A 123 16.07 -6.73 10.18
C THR A 123 16.75 -5.55 9.48
N TRP A 124 17.55 -4.77 10.21
CA TRP A 124 18.32 -3.67 9.63
C TRP A 124 19.31 -4.10 8.54
N PRO A 125 20.00 -5.26 8.64
CA PRO A 125 20.79 -5.80 7.53
C PRO A 125 19.95 -6.07 6.28
N GLU A 126 18.74 -6.61 6.43
CA GLU A 126 17.83 -6.82 5.30
C GLU A 126 17.40 -5.48 4.70
N VAL A 127 16.98 -4.49 5.51
CA VAL A 127 16.63 -3.14 5.02
C VAL A 127 17.73 -2.54 4.13
N LYS A 128 19.00 -2.76 4.46
CA LYS A 128 20.12 -2.30 3.61
C LYS A 128 20.16 -3.00 2.25
N SER A 129 19.89 -4.30 2.19
CA SER A 129 19.91 -5.07 0.94
C SER A 129 18.75 -4.74 0.02
N ILE A 130 17.59 -4.37 0.57
CA ILE A 130 16.37 -3.99 -0.18
C ILE A 130 16.20 -2.48 -0.33
N SER A 131 17.22 -1.68 -0.05
CA SER A 131 17.13 -0.21 -0.02
C SER A 131 16.59 0.41 -1.32
N SER A 132 16.87 -0.21 -2.48
CA SER A 132 16.41 0.27 -3.80
C SER A 132 14.91 0.10 -4.05
N ILE A 133 14.22 -0.73 -3.26
CA ILE A 133 12.81 -1.06 -3.46
C ILE A 133 11.89 -0.46 -2.38
N ILE A 134 12.47 0.24 -1.39
CA ILE A 134 11.76 0.95 -0.33
C ILE A 134 11.37 2.34 -0.84
N SER A 135 10.08 2.67 -0.75
CA SER A 135 9.56 4.00 -1.11
C SER A 135 9.96 5.08 -0.09
N ASP A 136 10.01 6.34 -0.50
CA ASP A 136 10.30 7.48 0.39
C ASP A 136 9.41 7.51 1.64
N ALA A 137 8.10 7.30 1.49
CA ALA A 137 7.16 7.25 2.62
C ALA A 137 7.47 6.10 3.60
N ALA A 138 8.03 5.00 3.12
CA ALA A 138 8.47 3.90 3.97
C ALA A 138 9.79 4.23 4.68
N TRP A 139 10.69 4.97 4.01
CA TRP A 139 11.89 5.52 4.64
C TRP A 139 11.55 6.48 5.78
N ASP A 140 10.56 7.36 5.62
CA ASP A 140 10.10 8.25 6.70
C ASP A 140 9.70 7.47 7.97
N VAL A 141 9.03 6.32 7.78
CA VAL A 141 8.69 5.43 8.90
C VAL A 141 9.96 4.87 9.55
N LEU A 142 10.90 4.36 8.74
CA LEU A 142 12.15 3.78 9.23
C LEU A 142 13.02 4.79 9.99
N GLU A 143 13.11 6.02 9.51
CA GLU A 143 13.87 7.10 10.17
C GLU A 143 13.26 7.53 11.51
N SER A 144 11.94 7.36 11.66
CA SER A 144 11.25 7.64 12.93
C SER A 144 11.48 6.57 14.02
N LEU A 145 12.06 5.42 13.67
CA LEU A 145 12.23 4.29 14.59
C LEU A 145 13.47 4.45 15.48
N PRO A 146 13.35 4.23 16.80
CA PRO A 146 14.51 4.13 17.66
C PRO A 146 15.35 2.91 17.27
N ARG A 147 16.67 3.10 17.11
CA ARG A 147 17.60 1.98 16.91
C ARG A 147 17.94 1.37 18.26
N HIS A 148 17.64 0.08 18.42
CA HIS A 148 18.05 -0.67 19.60
C HIS A 148 19.46 -1.24 19.41
N LEU A 149 20.33 -1.15 20.43
CA LEU A 149 21.72 -1.57 20.31
C LEU A 149 21.93 -3.10 20.33
N ARG A 150 20.96 -3.85 20.84
CA ARG A 150 21.07 -5.30 21.08
C ARG A 150 20.15 -6.18 20.23
N SER A 151 19.45 -5.60 19.26
CA SER A 151 18.59 -6.36 18.36
C SER A 151 18.66 -5.79 16.96
N ASP A 152 18.73 -6.70 16.00
CA ASP A 152 18.74 -6.36 14.58
C ASP A 152 17.33 -6.12 14.03
N LEU A 153 16.28 -6.40 14.81
CA LEU A 153 14.89 -6.18 14.41
C LEU A 153 14.63 -4.68 14.18
N VAL A 154 13.92 -4.40 13.10
CA VAL A 154 13.45 -3.05 12.75
C VAL A 154 12.25 -2.68 13.62
N PHE A 155 11.27 -3.59 13.70
CA PHE A 155 10.05 -3.41 14.48
C PHE A 155 10.09 -4.29 15.72
N TRP A 156 10.05 -3.66 16.89
CA TRP A 156 10.20 -4.34 18.16
C TRP A 156 9.40 -3.63 19.26
N ARG A 157 9.09 -4.37 20.33
CA ARG A 157 8.50 -3.82 21.56
C ARG A 157 9.46 -4.02 22.73
N ASP A 158 9.57 -3.00 23.57
CA ASP A 158 10.28 -3.09 24.85
C ASP A 158 9.46 -3.93 25.84
N THR A 159 10.10 -4.92 26.45
CA THR A 159 9.51 -5.80 27.46
C THR A 159 10.04 -5.50 28.87
N GLY A 160 10.84 -4.46 29.04
CA GLY A 160 11.53 -4.10 30.28
C GLY A 160 12.80 -4.94 30.55
N ASN A 161 12.84 -6.18 30.07
CA ASN A 161 14.00 -7.08 30.17
C ASN A 161 14.76 -7.23 28.84
N GLY A 162 14.34 -6.50 27.80
CA GLY A 162 14.90 -6.60 26.46
C GLY A 162 13.84 -6.26 25.41
N VAL A 163 14.13 -6.61 24.17
CA VAL A 163 13.23 -6.35 23.05
C VAL A 163 12.65 -7.65 22.53
N ALA A 164 11.38 -7.60 22.14
CA ALA A 164 10.66 -8.73 21.57
C ALA A 164 10.05 -8.35 20.22
N GLN A 165 9.85 -9.36 19.38
CA GLN A 165 9.06 -9.26 18.16
C GLN A 165 7.61 -8.87 18.52
N LEU A 166 6.93 -8.24 17.57
CA LEU A 166 5.53 -7.85 17.70
C LEU A 166 4.59 -9.06 17.58
N ALA A 167 4.51 -9.88 18.63
CA ALA A 167 3.58 -11.01 18.72
C ALA A 167 2.11 -10.54 18.64
N ASP A 168 1.22 -11.36 18.08
CA ASP A 168 -0.23 -11.12 17.96
C ASP A 168 -0.64 -9.86 17.18
N ILE A 169 0.24 -9.33 16.33
CA ILE A 169 -0.03 -8.10 15.57
C ILE A 169 -1.26 -8.23 14.66
N ARG A 170 -1.50 -9.41 14.06
CA ARG A 170 -2.71 -9.68 13.27
C ARG A 170 -3.98 -9.49 14.08
N PHE A 171 -4.04 -10.07 15.28
CA PHE A 171 -5.20 -9.96 16.16
C PHE A 171 -5.44 -8.51 16.58
N ARG A 172 -4.38 -7.77 16.92
CA ARG A 172 -4.48 -6.34 17.27
C ARG A 172 -4.97 -5.49 16.09
N VAL A 173 -4.51 -5.77 14.89
CA VAL A 173 -5.02 -5.12 13.66
C VAL A 173 -6.50 -5.41 13.46
N GLU A 174 -6.92 -6.65 13.61
CA GLU A 174 -8.33 -7.03 13.45
C GLU A 174 -9.23 -6.29 14.46
N MET A 175 -8.80 -6.21 15.72
CA MET A 175 -9.51 -5.44 16.75
C MET A 175 -9.55 -3.93 16.46
N ALA A 176 -8.47 -3.36 15.93
CA ALA A 176 -8.39 -1.94 15.64
C ALA A 176 -9.26 -1.52 14.42
N PHE A 177 -9.22 -2.32 13.36
CA PHE A 177 -9.83 -1.99 12.07
C PHE A 177 -11.17 -2.70 11.80
N GLY A 178 -11.55 -3.68 12.63
CA GLY A 178 -12.76 -4.49 12.44
C GLY A 178 -12.69 -5.40 11.21
N CYS A 179 -11.48 -5.71 10.74
CA CYS A 179 -11.23 -6.65 9.66
C CYS A 179 -9.79 -7.17 9.71
N ASP A 180 -9.57 -8.36 9.16
CA ASP A 180 -8.23 -8.93 8.99
C ASP A 180 -7.28 -8.03 8.18
N TYR A 181 -5.99 -8.29 8.30
CA TYR A 181 -4.95 -7.50 7.66
C TYR A 181 -4.99 -7.56 6.13
N ASP A 182 -5.35 -8.71 5.53
CA ASP A 182 -5.37 -8.86 4.08
C ASP A 182 -6.47 -7.99 3.45
N LYS A 183 -7.62 -7.92 4.12
CA LYS A 183 -8.72 -7.01 3.80
C LYS A 183 -8.33 -5.56 4.05
N LEU A 184 -7.62 -5.24 5.14
CA LEU A 184 -7.09 -3.90 5.40
C LEU A 184 -6.11 -3.46 4.30
N ARG A 185 -5.17 -4.32 3.92
CA ARG A 185 -4.19 -4.09 2.85
C ARG A 185 -4.88 -3.83 1.52
N SER A 186 -5.91 -4.60 1.19
CA SER A 186 -6.73 -4.38 -0.01
C SER A 186 -7.45 -3.02 0.03
N LYS A 187 -8.02 -2.64 1.18
CA LYS A 187 -8.66 -1.33 1.39
C LYS A 187 -7.67 -0.17 1.29
N PHE A 188 -6.50 -0.31 1.91
CA PHE A 188 -5.42 0.67 1.88
C PHE A 188 -4.85 0.85 0.47
N ALA A 189 -4.66 -0.24 -0.27
CA ALA A 189 -4.23 -0.18 -1.65
C ALA A 189 -5.16 0.72 -2.46
N SER A 190 -6.47 0.59 -2.29
CA SER A 190 -7.50 1.43 -2.92
C SER A 190 -7.80 2.76 -2.21
N MET A 191 -7.02 3.14 -1.19
CA MET A 191 -7.30 4.33 -0.39
C MET A 191 -7.29 5.57 -1.28
N VAL A 192 -8.32 6.39 -1.11
CA VAL A 192 -8.38 7.69 -1.77
C VAL A 192 -7.74 8.69 -0.82
N PHE A 193 -6.67 9.35 -1.28
CA PHE A 193 -6.04 10.49 -0.60
C PHE A 193 -6.90 11.76 -0.74
N ILE A 194 -8.19 11.63 -0.43
CA ILE A 194 -9.09 12.75 -0.24
C ILE A 194 -9.44 12.69 1.24
N ASP A 195 -8.93 13.66 2.00
CA ASP A 195 -9.56 13.98 3.26
C ASP A 195 -10.90 14.65 2.91
N PRO A 196 -12.05 14.01 3.18
CA PRO A 196 -13.34 14.57 2.77
C PRO A 196 -13.64 15.89 3.49
N GLU A 197 -13.08 16.13 4.68
CA GLU A 197 -13.23 17.40 5.38
C GLU A 197 -12.43 18.49 4.68
N LEU A 198 -11.20 18.18 4.27
CA LEU A 198 -10.33 19.10 3.54
C LEU A 198 -10.89 19.40 2.14
N ALA A 199 -11.32 18.38 1.41
CA ALA A 199 -11.95 18.54 0.11
C ALA A 199 -13.32 19.24 0.21
N ALA A 200 -14.10 18.99 1.27
CA ALA A 200 -15.32 19.75 1.53
C ALA A 200 -15.01 21.22 1.85
N GLN A 201 -13.93 21.52 2.58
CA GLN A 201 -13.49 22.90 2.83
C GLN A 201 -13.02 23.59 1.54
N GLU A 202 -12.24 22.92 0.69
CA GLU A 202 -11.79 23.45 -0.59
C GLU A 202 -12.96 23.72 -1.54
N VAL A 203 -13.93 22.80 -1.60
CA VAL A 203 -15.19 22.99 -2.34
C VAL A 203 -15.99 24.15 -1.76
N ARG A 204 -16.15 24.25 -0.44
CA ARG A 204 -16.84 25.40 0.19
C ARG A 204 -16.18 26.74 -0.14
N GLN A 205 -14.84 26.78 -0.15
CA GLN A 205 -14.07 27.98 -0.51
C GLN A 205 -14.20 28.31 -2.00
N HIS A 206 -14.17 27.32 -2.89
CA HIS A 206 -14.31 27.52 -4.34
C HIS A 206 -15.74 27.88 -4.78
N PHE A 207 -16.76 27.36 -4.08
CA PHE A 207 -18.17 27.61 -4.37
C PHE A 207 -18.80 28.70 -3.49
N GLY A 208 -18.02 29.36 -2.62
CA GLY A 208 -18.44 30.54 -1.85
C GLY A 208 -19.53 30.28 -0.80
N VAL A 209 -19.65 29.04 -0.30
CA VAL A 209 -20.68 28.70 0.70
C VAL A 209 -20.17 29.12 2.09
N GLN A 210 -20.60 30.29 2.58
CA GLN A 210 -20.38 30.72 3.96
C GLN A 210 -21.30 29.95 4.91
N GLU A 211 -20.77 29.55 6.07
CA GLU A 211 -21.55 28.91 7.14
C GLU A 211 -22.61 29.89 7.68
N ILE A 212 -23.84 29.38 7.87
CA ILE A 212 -24.94 30.07 8.57
C ILE A 212 -24.83 29.74 10.06
#